data_AF-A0A093XQH8-F1
#
_entry.id   AF-A0A093XQH8-F1
#
_cell.length_a   1.000
_cell.length_b   1.000
_cell.length_c   1.000
_cell.angle_alpha   90.00
_cell.angle_beta   90.00
_cell.angle_gamma   90.00
#
_symmetry.space_group_name_H-M   'P 1'
#
loop_
_entity.id
_entity.type
_entity.pdbx_description
1 polymer ?
#
loop_
_entity_poly.entity_id
_entity_poly.type
_entity_poly.pdbx_seq_one_letter_code
_entity_poly.pdbx_strand_id
1 'polypeptide(L)'
;MKASSVVSSLALLAGSLVSASPLACRADKPAAFLLAGDSTTAVQSTGGGGWGTGFLGTLTNGAVGTNYGHNGATTVSFVSGGDWAKVIADVKSKASKYTPYVTIQFGHNDQKEAAGISVAQFTTNLENLGKQVVSAGGQP
;
A
#
# COMPACT_ATOMS: atom_id res chain seq x y z
N MET A 1 -27.89 -56.61 -62.88
CA MET A 1 -27.87 -55.20 -62.45
C MET A 1 -28.32 -55.11 -61.00
N LYS A 2 -27.39 -54.92 -60.04
CA LYS A 2 -27.67 -54.38 -58.70
C LYS A 2 -26.39 -53.68 -58.24
N ALA A 3 -26.40 -52.35 -58.25
CA ALA A 3 -25.35 -51.54 -57.67
C ALA A 3 -25.73 -51.27 -56.21
N SER A 4 -24.88 -51.70 -55.27
CA SER A 4 -24.96 -51.27 -53.87
C SER A 4 -24.06 -50.06 -53.69
N SER A 5 -24.65 -48.91 -53.39
CA SER A 5 -23.95 -47.70 -52.99
C SER A 5 -23.89 -47.63 -51.47
N VAL A 6 -22.68 -47.69 -50.91
CA VAL A 6 -22.40 -47.30 -49.51
C VAL A 6 -21.78 -45.91 -49.58
N VAL A 7 -22.48 -44.89 -49.08
CA VAL A 7 -21.93 -43.54 -48.94
C VAL A 7 -21.42 -43.41 -47.51
N SER A 8 -20.10 -43.26 -47.37
CA SER A 8 -19.40 -43.07 -46.11
C SER A 8 -19.56 -41.63 -45.62
N SER A 9 -20.03 -41.43 -44.40
CA SER A 9 -20.19 -40.11 -43.78
C SER A 9 -18.85 -39.57 -43.29
N LEU A 10 -18.39 -38.44 -43.85
CA LEU A 10 -17.20 -37.72 -43.41
C LEU A 10 -17.58 -36.78 -42.24
N ALA A 11 -17.22 -37.15 -41.01
CA ALA A 11 -17.37 -36.27 -39.85
C ALA A 11 -16.18 -35.27 -39.82
N LEU A 12 -16.46 -33.98 -40.04
CA LEU A 12 -15.49 -32.91 -39.77
C LEU A 12 -15.50 -32.60 -38.26
N LEU A 13 -14.41 -32.92 -37.55
CA LEU A 13 -14.13 -32.36 -36.23
C LEU A 13 -13.60 -30.93 -36.39
N ALA A 14 -14.40 -29.94 -36.02
CA ALA A 14 -13.92 -28.57 -35.84
C ALA A 14 -13.13 -28.49 -34.52
N GLY A 15 -11.80 -28.37 -34.61
CA GLY A 15 -10.94 -28.14 -33.45
C GLY A 15 -11.06 -26.70 -32.97
N SER A 16 -11.51 -26.51 -31.72
CA SER A 16 -11.53 -25.22 -31.04
C SER A 16 -10.10 -24.77 -30.74
N LEU A 17 -9.61 -23.72 -31.40
CA LEU A 17 -8.35 -23.07 -31.04
C LEU A 17 -8.59 -22.22 -29.78
N VAL A 18 -8.13 -22.71 -28.62
CA VAL A 18 -8.05 -21.92 -27.40
C VAL A 18 -6.83 -20.99 -27.53
N SER A 19 -7.07 -19.72 -27.85
CA SER A 19 -6.03 -18.69 -27.72
C SER A 19 -5.79 -18.39 -26.24
N ALA A 20 -4.69 -18.90 -25.69
CA ALA A 20 -4.16 -18.43 -24.42
C ALA A 20 -3.52 -17.04 -24.65
N SER A 21 -4.20 -15.97 -24.24
CA SER A 21 -3.57 -14.66 -24.13
C SER A 21 -2.48 -14.75 -23.06
N PRO A 22 -1.22 -14.38 -23.34
CA PRO A 22 -0.24 -14.28 -22.28
C PRO A 22 -0.74 -13.23 -21.28
N LEU A 23 -0.87 -13.61 -20.01
CA LEU A 23 -0.95 -12.62 -18.94
C LEU A 23 0.30 -11.76 -19.09
N ALA A 24 0.13 -10.52 -19.54
CA ALA A 24 1.21 -9.55 -19.49
C ALA A 24 1.61 -9.45 -18.02
N CYS A 25 2.76 -10.01 -17.68
CA CYS A 25 3.42 -9.74 -16.41
C CYS A 25 3.69 -8.24 -16.44
N ARG A 26 2.80 -7.46 -15.82
CA ARG A 26 3.08 -6.07 -15.54
C ARG A 26 4.30 -6.13 -14.65
N ALA A 27 5.45 -5.65 -15.13
CA ALA A 27 6.63 -5.55 -14.28
C ALA A 27 6.19 -4.88 -12.97
N ASP A 28 6.41 -5.55 -11.85
CA ASP A 28 5.96 -5.05 -10.55
C ASP A 28 6.53 -3.64 -10.36
N LYS A 29 5.65 -2.69 -10.08
CA LYS A 29 6.08 -1.31 -9.84
C LYS A 29 7.03 -1.31 -8.63
N PRO A 30 8.13 -0.55 -8.66
CA PRO A 30 8.99 -0.41 -7.49
C PRO A 30 8.19 0.10 -6.27
N ALA A 31 8.64 -0.25 -5.07
CA ALA A 31 7.97 0.16 -3.85
C ALA A 31 8.12 1.67 -3.60
N ALA A 32 7.10 2.28 -3.01
CA ALA A 32 7.21 3.60 -2.40
C ALA A 32 6.80 3.53 -0.93
N PHE A 33 7.76 3.70 -0.02
CA PHE A 33 7.51 3.64 1.42
C PHE A 33 7.21 5.02 1.99
N LEU A 34 6.02 5.20 2.56
CA LEU A 34 5.56 6.45 3.17
C LEU A 34 5.41 6.23 4.67
N LEU A 35 6.34 6.77 5.45
CA LEU A 35 6.46 6.38 6.86
C LEU A 35 5.69 7.35 7.75
N ALA A 36 4.50 6.95 8.22
CA ALA A 36 3.71 7.74 9.16
C ALA A 36 3.98 7.28 10.61
N GLY A 37 4.27 8.23 11.49
CA GLY A 37 4.46 7.91 12.90
C GLY A 37 4.87 9.08 13.78
N ASP A 38 5.21 8.76 15.02
CA ASP A 38 5.68 9.73 16.02
C ASP A 38 7.20 9.99 15.96
N SER A 39 7.79 10.51 17.04
CA SER A 39 9.23 10.80 17.17
C SER A 39 10.14 9.59 16.91
N THR A 40 9.63 8.37 17.10
CA THR A 40 10.39 7.13 16.86
C THR A 40 10.41 6.73 15.39
N THR A 41 9.61 7.39 14.53
CA THR A 41 9.70 7.32 13.06
C THR A 41 10.39 8.55 12.47
N ALA A 42 10.20 9.72 13.08
CA ALA A 42 10.62 11.04 12.57
C ALA A 42 12.12 11.18 12.24
N VAL A 43 12.44 12.18 11.41
CA VAL A 43 13.83 12.57 11.11
C VAL A 43 14.54 13.02 12.40
N GLN A 44 15.85 12.74 12.49
CA GLN A 44 16.70 13.12 13.62
C GLN A 44 16.59 14.61 13.95
N SER A 45 16.26 14.93 15.20
CA SER A 45 16.24 16.30 15.72
C SER A 45 16.40 16.30 17.24
N THR A 46 16.54 17.47 17.86
CA THR A 46 16.37 17.56 19.32
C THR A 46 14.93 17.14 19.67
N GLY A 47 14.76 16.12 20.51
CA GLY A 47 13.44 15.58 20.88
C GLY A 47 12.88 14.48 19.98
N GLY A 48 13.65 13.95 19.02
CA GLY A 48 13.25 12.82 18.18
C GLY A 48 14.33 12.34 17.21
N GLY A 49 14.10 11.25 16.50
CA GLY A 49 15.12 10.63 15.64
C GLY A 49 14.94 9.13 15.60
N GLY A 50 14.18 8.72 14.61
CA GLY A 50 13.58 7.42 14.51
C GLY A 50 14.27 6.45 13.57
N TRP A 51 13.71 5.26 13.50
CA TRP A 51 14.14 4.22 12.57
C TRP A 51 13.93 4.62 11.10
N GLY A 52 13.00 5.54 10.82
CA GLY A 52 12.51 5.83 9.47
C GLY A 52 13.59 6.25 8.49
N THR A 53 14.43 7.23 8.84
CA THR A 53 15.53 7.68 7.96
C THR A 53 16.54 6.55 7.71
N GLY A 54 16.83 5.73 8.72
CA GLY A 54 17.69 4.56 8.57
C GLY A 54 17.11 3.53 7.60
N PHE A 55 15.82 3.21 7.73
CA PHE A 55 15.13 2.31 6.81
C PHE A 55 15.10 2.84 5.37
N LEU A 56 14.80 4.13 5.16
CA LEU A 56 14.81 4.71 3.82
C LEU A 56 16.19 4.67 3.15
N GLY A 57 17.27 4.71 3.95
CA GLY A 57 18.64 4.57 3.47
C GLY A 57 19.02 3.17 2.96
N THR A 58 18.21 2.14 3.23
CA THR A 58 18.47 0.76 2.76
C THR A 58 17.73 0.41 1.48
N LEU A 59 16.89 1.34 0.97
CA LEU A 59 16.09 1.09 -0.22
C LEU A 59 16.96 0.89 -1.46
N THR A 60 16.58 -0.07 -2.28
CA THR A 60 17.26 -0.47 -3.51
C THR A 60 16.24 -0.80 -4.60
N ASN A 61 16.68 -1.22 -5.79
CA ASN A 61 15.82 -1.65 -6.90
C ASN A 61 14.80 -0.59 -7.35
N GLY A 62 15.20 0.68 -7.29
CA GLY A 62 14.34 1.82 -7.67
C GLY A 62 13.22 2.13 -6.69
N ALA A 63 13.20 1.50 -5.50
CA ALA A 63 12.29 1.88 -4.44
C ALA A 63 12.59 3.29 -3.93
N VAL A 64 11.54 4.01 -3.56
CA VAL A 64 11.63 5.37 -3.01
C VAL A 64 10.93 5.42 -1.65
N GLY A 65 11.16 6.49 -0.89
CA GLY A 65 10.32 6.72 0.27
C GLY A 65 10.42 8.12 0.85
N THR A 66 9.45 8.42 1.69
CA THR A 66 9.28 9.71 2.37
C THR A 66 9.03 9.44 3.85
N ASN A 67 9.80 10.09 4.72
CA ASN A 67 9.60 10.02 6.16
C ASN A 67 8.65 11.14 6.59
N TYR A 68 7.43 10.78 7.00
CA TYR A 68 6.42 11.71 7.53
C TYR A 68 6.34 11.69 9.05
N GLY A 69 7.27 11.01 9.74
CA GLY A 69 7.26 10.96 11.19
C GLY A 69 7.34 12.36 11.79
N HIS A 70 6.50 12.63 12.79
CA HIS A 70 6.40 13.93 13.44
C HIS A 70 6.55 13.77 14.95
N ASN A 71 7.56 14.43 15.52
CA ASN A 71 7.83 14.41 16.95
C ASN A 71 6.61 14.80 17.78
N GLY A 72 6.35 14.05 18.84
CA GLY A 72 5.23 14.31 19.75
C GLY A 72 3.84 14.03 19.18
N ALA A 73 3.73 13.59 17.92
CA ALA A 73 2.42 13.34 17.33
C ALA A 73 1.70 12.16 17.99
N THR A 74 0.39 12.33 18.17
CA THR A 74 -0.58 11.26 18.45
C THR A 74 -1.32 10.90 17.17
N THR A 75 -2.07 9.81 17.15
CA THR A 75 -2.99 9.50 16.05
C THR A 75 -3.97 10.64 15.77
N VAL A 76 -4.42 11.35 16.82
CA VAL A 76 -5.32 12.51 16.69
C VAL A 76 -4.60 13.71 16.08
N SER A 77 -3.47 14.11 16.66
CA SER A 77 -2.76 15.32 16.23
C SER A 77 -2.14 15.17 14.84
N PHE A 78 -1.75 13.97 14.45
CA PHE A 78 -1.22 13.68 13.12
C PHE A 78 -2.28 13.86 12.03
N VAL A 79 -3.52 13.49 12.34
CA VAL A 79 -4.67 13.71 11.44
C VAL A 79 -5.10 15.18 11.45
N SER A 80 -5.37 15.75 12.63
CA SER A 80 -5.87 17.13 12.74
C SER A 80 -4.84 18.18 12.33
N GLY A 81 -3.55 17.87 12.47
CA GLY A 81 -2.41 18.71 12.05
C GLY A 81 -2.11 18.64 10.55
N GLY A 82 -2.79 17.77 9.80
CA GLY A 82 -2.70 17.68 8.35
C GLY A 82 -1.55 16.81 7.82
N ASP A 83 -0.74 16.19 8.68
CA ASP A 83 0.33 15.28 8.22
C ASP A 83 -0.25 14.04 7.53
N TRP A 84 -1.34 13.49 8.07
CA TRP A 84 -2.04 12.38 7.43
C TRP A 84 -2.56 12.72 6.03
N ALA A 85 -3.06 13.94 5.83
CA ALA A 85 -3.52 14.39 4.52
C ALA A 85 -2.38 14.39 3.49
N LYS A 86 -1.15 14.74 3.90
CA LYS A 86 0.05 14.69 3.05
C LYS A 86 0.40 13.24 2.67
N VAL A 87 0.34 12.32 3.64
CA VAL A 87 0.58 10.88 3.40
C VAL A 87 -0.39 10.34 2.35
N ILE A 88 -1.70 10.56 2.53
CA ILE A 88 -2.73 10.06 1.61
C ILE A 88 -2.61 10.71 0.22
N ALA A 89 -2.27 12.01 0.14
CA ALA A 89 -2.01 12.66 -1.13
C ALA A 89 -0.81 12.00 -1.86
N ASP A 90 0.26 11.65 -1.13
CA ASP A 90 1.43 11.02 -1.73
C ASP A 90 1.15 9.57 -2.16
N VAL A 91 0.36 8.79 -1.40
CA VAL A 91 -0.15 7.46 -1.84
C VAL A 91 -0.79 7.57 -3.22
N LYS A 92 -1.74 8.49 -3.38
CA LYS A 92 -2.46 8.70 -4.64
C LYS A 92 -1.53 9.14 -5.76
N SER A 93 -0.59 10.04 -5.46
CA SER A 93 0.37 10.55 -6.45
C SER A 93 1.28 9.44 -7.00
N LYS A 94 1.70 8.51 -6.11
CA LYS A 94 2.65 7.45 -6.44
C LYS A 94 2.00 6.22 -7.07
N ALA A 95 0.71 5.97 -6.82
CA ALA A 95 0.00 4.76 -7.25
C ALA A 95 0.08 4.46 -8.76
N SER A 96 0.33 5.46 -9.62
CA SER A 96 0.52 5.22 -11.06
C SER A 96 1.85 4.56 -11.40
N LYS A 97 2.94 4.89 -10.69
CA LYS A 97 4.33 4.50 -10.99
C LYS A 97 4.97 3.56 -9.97
N TYR A 98 4.45 3.55 -8.75
CA TYR A 98 4.97 2.75 -7.62
C TYR A 98 3.86 1.90 -7.00
N THR A 99 4.24 0.94 -6.18
CA THR A 99 3.37 0.28 -5.20
C THR A 99 3.54 0.98 -3.86
N PRO A 100 2.57 1.81 -3.40
CA PRO A 100 2.72 2.57 -2.16
C PRO A 100 2.50 1.68 -0.94
N TYR A 101 3.47 1.66 -0.03
CA TYR A 101 3.39 1.07 1.29
C TYR A 101 3.38 2.19 2.33
N VAL A 102 2.49 2.12 3.30
CA VAL A 102 2.38 3.13 4.37
C VAL A 102 2.57 2.46 5.71
N THR A 103 3.74 2.63 6.33
CA THR A 103 3.89 2.16 7.71
C THR A 103 3.14 3.11 8.63
N ILE A 104 2.39 2.57 9.60
CA ILE A 104 1.64 3.36 10.58
C ILE A 104 2.14 2.96 11.98
N GLN A 105 2.93 3.83 12.61
CA GLN A 105 3.49 3.59 13.95
C GLN A 105 3.17 4.75 14.90
N PHE A 106 2.22 4.52 15.80
CA PHE A 106 1.84 5.45 16.86
C PHE A 106 1.66 4.71 18.18
N GLY A 107 1.59 5.45 19.28
CA GLY A 107 1.32 4.90 20.61
C GLY A 107 2.01 5.66 21.73
N HIS A 108 3.29 6.05 21.55
CA HIS A 108 4.09 6.64 22.64
C HIS A 108 3.48 7.94 23.19
N ASN A 109 2.85 8.74 22.33
CA ASN A 109 2.18 9.96 22.75
C ASN A 109 0.69 9.74 23.03
N ASP A 110 0.03 8.83 22.31
CA ASP A 110 -1.38 8.49 22.52
C ASP A 110 -1.64 7.92 23.92
N GLN A 111 -0.69 7.13 24.46
CA GLN A 111 -0.82 6.51 25.79
C GLN A 111 -0.68 7.50 26.96
N LYS A 112 -0.20 8.73 26.73
CA LYS A 112 0.03 9.69 27.79
C LYS A 112 -1.32 10.22 28.28
N GLU A 113 -1.52 10.30 29.59
CA GLU A 113 -2.75 10.82 30.18
C GLU A 113 -3.13 12.21 29.63
N ALA A 114 -2.14 13.08 29.45
CA ALA A 114 -2.32 14.43 28.91
C ALA A 114 -2.86 14.45 27.46
N ALA A 115 -2.74 13.36 26.70
CA ALA A 115 -3.31 13.26 25.36
C ALA A 115 -4.83 13.05 25.39
N GLY A 116 -5.38 12.50 26.48
CA GLY A 116 -6.81 12.24 26.63
C GLY A 116 -7.37 11.23 25.62
N ILE A 117 -6.54 10.36 25.06
CA ILE A 117 -6.93 9.36 24.06
C ILE A 117 -7.16 8.02 24.76
N SER A 118 -8.40 7.53 24.72
CA SER A 118 -8.71 6.20 25.25
C SER A 118 -8.17 5.09 24.33
N VAL A 119 -7.98 3.88 24.87
CA VAL A 119 -7.59 2.71 24.08
C VAL A 119 -8.58 2.45 22.93
N ALA A 120 -9.89 2.57 23.19
CA ALA A 120 -10.91 2.40 22.15
C ALA A 120 -10.80 3.44 21.02
N GLN A 121 -10.52 4.70 21.37
CA GLN A 121 -10.28 5.75 20.39
C GLN A 121 -8.99 5.50 19.59
N PHE A 122 -7.91 5.10 20.27
CA PHE A 122 -6.65 4.75 19.61
C PHE A 122 -6.83 3.59 18.61
N THR A 123 -7.51 2.51 19.01
CA THR A 123 -7.84 1.38 18.12
C THR A 123 -8.64 1.85 16.91
N THR A 124 -9.70 2.63 17.14
CA THR A 124 -10.55 3.17 16.06
C THR A 124 -9.73 4.04 15.11
N ASN A 125 -8.83 4.87 15.64
CA ASN A 125 -7.97 5.73 14.83
C ASN A 125 -7.06 4.88 13.93
N LEU A 126 -6.32 3.91 14.49
CA LEU A 126 -5.44 3.04 13.70
C LEU A 126 -6.18 2.27 12.60
N GLU A 127 -7.35 1.71 12.91
CA GLU A 127 -8.18 1.05 11.90
C GLU A 127 -8.57 2.00 10.76
N ASN A 128 -8.97 3.23 11.09
CA ASN A 128 -9.36 4.22 10.10
C ASN A 128 -8.18 4.63 9.22
N LEU A 129 -6.98 4.82 9.79
CA LEU A 129 -5.77 5.11 9.03
C LEU A 129 -5.50 3.97 8.02
N GLY A 130 -5.52 2.71 8.46
CA GLY A 130 -5.34 1.57 7.57
C GLY A 130 -6.39 1.50 6.45
N LYS A 131 -7.67 1.65 6.78
CA LYS A 131 -8.77 1.69 5.80
C LYS A 131 -8.60 2.81 4.77
N GLN A 132 -8.10 3.98 5.20
CA GLN A 132 -7.88 5.12 4.31
C GLN A 132 -6.69 4.91 3.37
N VAL A 133 -5.63 4.24 3.80
CA VAL A 133 -4.51 3.84 2.92
C VAL A 133 -5.00 2.90 1.82
N VAL A 134 -5.75 1.86 2.20
CA VAL A 134 -6.34 0.92 1.23
C VAL A 134 -7.26 1.66 0.25
N SER A 135 -8.12 2.54 0.76
CA SER A 135 -9.04 3.35 -0.07
C SER A 135 -8.30 4.30 -1.02
N ALA A 136 -7.09 4.73 -0.66
CA ALA A 136 -6.23 5.57 -1.50
C ALA A 136 -5.41 4.77 -2.53
N GLY A 137 -5.47 3.43 -2.50
CA GLY A 137 -4.73 2.54 -3.40
C GLY A 137 -3.33 2.16 -2.90
N GLY A 138 -3.05 2.34 -1.61
CA GLY A 138 -1.82 1.89 -0.95
C GLY A 138 -2.01 0.62 -0.12
N GLN A 139 -0.92 0.15 0.48
CA GLN A 139 -0.88 -0.99 1.41
C GLN A 139 -0.40 -0.50 2.79
N PRO A 140 -1.26 -0.56 3.83
CA PRO A 140 -0.85 -0.21 5.19
C PRO A 140 0.01 -1.31 5.85
#